data_AF-A0A8J4LVX5-F1
#
_entry.id   AF-A0A8J4LVX5-F1
#
_cell.length_a   1.000
_cell.length_b   1.000
_cell.length_c   1.000
_cell.angle_alpha   90.00
_cell.angle_beta   90.00
_cell.angle_gamma   90.00
#
_symmetry.space_group_name_H-M   'P 1'
#
loop_
_entity.id
_entity.type
_entity.pdbx_description
1 polymer ?
#
loop_
_entity_poly.entity_id
_entity_poly.type
_entity_poly.pdbx_seq_one_letter_code
_entity_poly.pdbx_strand_id
1 'polypeptide(L)'
;MRTLLPQDNDVSVLPPVLPAFLLQRRTSAITIRPRAELDPSVEDLSARRSSNDSSSTSGAGQDAAFNNATIKFSFPTLFGGGFSLGLGGGLYIFIVDLWKEHTPAPFNSMPDTYSFLVKNAFLWRFTYEVTNPKLIHVPYLSAVGSFVSRGVHEALDKYHPDLVVSVHPLMQHIPIRVMAERIRSGAMPPTNFATVVTDFTTCHNTWFCPGATRCFVPTDYCRQLALENDMAPEQIILHGLPIRPSFSRPLPSRAVLRRTLGMATGLPAVLLVGGGEGMGALEETVSQLDARLGDKCQVVVICGRNRSLQERLRARPKGTGHVLLHVCGFVDNIHEWMGACDAIITKAGPGTIAEALISGIPILLNGNVPCQEEGNIPYVIDNRVGTFETRPDRIASIIASWLIEGGEEQRAEFVAMGRRAKALGRPKAVYRIVDDLAALADEPCFDFGPAAAALLRQRNGAAATAEAAAV
;
A
#
# COMPACT_ATOMS: atom_id res chain seq x y z
N MET A 1 -36.66 3.51 38.79
CA MET A 1 -37.73 4.35 38.19
C MET A 1 -37.89 3.93 36.74
N ARG A 2 -39.10 3.52 36.37
CA ARG A 2 -39.53 3.04 35.03
C ARG A 2 -39.37 4.11 33.93
N THR A 3 -39.61 3.66 32.69
CA THR A 3 -39.99 4.38 31.45
C THR A 3 -38.84 4.79 30.51
N LEU A 4 -38.84 4.53 29.19
CA LEU A 4 -39.79 3.90 28.23
C LEU A 4 -38.99 3.25 27.08
N LEU A 5 -39.36 2.01 26.71
CA LEU A 5 -39.07 1.42 25.39
C LEU A 5 -40.23 1.74 24.44
N PRO A 6 -39.98 2.01 23.15
CA PRO A 6 -40.92 1.68 22.09
C PRO A 6 -40.61 0.28 21.56
N GLN A 7 -41.57 -0.64 21.72
CA GLN A 7 -41.72 -1.84 20.89
C GLN A 7 -42.50 -1.47 19.64
N ASP A 8 -41.97 -1.74 18.45
CA ASP A 8 -42.44 -2.84 17.59
C ASP A 8 -41.80 -2.77 16.18
N ASN A 9 -41.25 -3.92 15.81
CA ASN A 9 -41.19 -4.54 14.48
C ASN A 9 -40.67 -3.75 13.27
N ASP A 10 -39.40 -4.01 12.96
CA ASP A 10 -39.11 -4.69 11.68
C ASP A 10 -37.85 -5.57 11.85
N VAL A 11 -38.06 -6.82 12.28
CA VAL A 11 -37.00 -7.85 12.33
C VAL A 11 -36.81 -8.37 10.91
N SER A 12 -36.14 -7.57 10.09
CA SER A 12 -35.51 -8.05 8.86
C SER A 12 -34.09 -8.48 9.22
N VAL A 13 -33.94 -9.80 9.37
CA VAL A 13 -32.71 -10.60 9.39
C VAL A 13 -31.42 -9.79 9.17
N LEU A 14 -30.77 -9.41 10.27
CA LEU A 14 -29.35 -9.03 10.26
C LEU A 14 -28.56 -10.20 9.64
N PRO A 15 -27.81 -9.99 8.54
CA PRO A 15 -26.91 -11.03 8.05
C PRO A 15 -25.88 -11.33 9.15
N PRO A 16 -25.39 -12.58 9.25
CA PRO A 16 -24.38 -12.93 10.23
C PRO A 16 -23.20 -11.98 10.07
N VAL A 17 -22.85 -11.28 11.16
CA VAL A 17 -21.71 -10.37 11.24
C VAL A 17 -20.44 -11.21 11.12
N LEU A 18 -20.04 -11.53 9.89
CA LEU A 18 -18.68 -12.00 9.59
C LEU A 18 -17.74 -10.78 9.72
N PRO A 19 -16.56 -10.90 10.37
CA PRO A 19 -15.70 -9.76 10.61
C PRO A 19 -15.27 -9.09 9.29
N ALA A 20 -15.66 -7.83 9.12
CA ALA A 20 -15.42 -7.03 7.92
C ALA A 20 -13.98 -6.48 7.83
N PHE A 21 -12.99 -7.37 7.96
CA PHE A 21 -11.56 -7.05 7.84
C PHE A 21 -11.04 -7.19 6.38
N LEU A 22 -11.93 -7.29 5.41
CA LEU A 22 -11.61 -7.92 4.12
C LEU A 22 -10.92 -7.04 3.08
N LEU A 23 -10.40 -5.87 3.47
CA LEU A 23 -10.43 -4.77 2.53
C LEU A 23 -9.23 -3.84 2.55
N GLN A 24 -8.33 -4.01 1.58
CA GLN A 24 -7.47 -2.96 1.04
C GLN A 24 -7.75 -2.84 -0.47
N ARG A 25 -7.56 -1.64 -1.03
CA ARG A 25 -8.16 -1.20 -2.31
C ARG A 25 -7.85 -2.03 -3.56
N ARG A 26 -6.89 -2.95 -3.56
CA ARG A 26 -6.55 -3.85 -4.68
C ARG A 26 -5.86 -5.09 -4.14
N THR A 27 -6.43 -6.27 -4.34
CA THR A 27 -5.78 -7.53 -4.02
C THR A 27 -4.89 -7.91 -5.18
N SER A 28 -3.68 -8.40 -4.92
CA SER A 28 -2.80 -8.87 -5.98
C SER A 28 -1.88 -9.96 -5.43
N ALA A 29 -1.99 -11.17 -5.99
CA ALA A 29 -0.90 -12.13 -6.01
C ALA A 29 -0.12 -11.93 -7.31
N ILE A 30 1.20 -11.82 -7.22
CA ILE A 30 2.08 -11.76 -8.39
C ILE A 30 2.63 -13.17 -8.62
N THR A 31 2.36 -13.73 -9.80
CA THR A 31 2.99 -14.97 -10.28
C THR A 31 4.09 -14.64 -11.25
N ILE A 32 5.25 -15.28 -11.11
CA ILE A 32 6.41 -15.11 -11.99
C ILE A 32 6.67 -16.41 -12.76
N ARG A 33 6.93 -16.33 -14.09
CA ARG A 33 7.34 -17.48 -14.94
C ARG A 33 8.49 -17.17 -15.92
N PRO A 34 9.47 -18.06 -16.15
CA PRO A 34 10.51 -17.92 -17.18
C PRO A 34 9.98 -18.11 -18.62
N ARG A 35 10.64 -17.45 -19.59
CA ARG A 35 10.18 -17.30 -20.99
C ARG A 35 10.13 -18.57 -21.85
N ALA A 36 10.74 -19.68 -21.46
CA ALA A 36 10.95 -20.80 -22.38
C ALA A 36 9.72 -21.72 -22.58
N GLU A 37 8.63 -21.57 -21.83
CA GLU A 37 7.62 -22.65 -21.72
C GLU A 37 6.13 -22.23 -21.76
N LEU A 38 5.80 -21.03 -22.25
CA LEU A 38 4.41 -20.59 -22.31
C LEU A 38 3.61 -21.27 -23.44
N ASP A 39 2.45 -21.83 -23.08
CA ASP A 39 1.44 -22.31 -24.02
C ASP A 39 0.83 -21.10 -24.77
N PRO A 40 0.79 -21.12 -26.13
CA PRO A 40 0.16 -20.09 -26.95
C PRO A 40 -1.29 -19.75 -26.56
N SER A 41 -2.01 -20.65 -25.89
CA SER A 41 -3.38 -20.43 -25.42
C SER A 41 -3.51 -19.35 -24.33
N VAL A 42 -2.43 -19.05 -23.60
CA VAL A 42 -2.38 -18.03 -22.53
C VAL A 42 -2.16 -16.62 -23.11
N GLU A 43 -1.52 -16.50 -24.28
CA GLU A 43 -1.28 -15.22 -24.96
C GLU A 43 -2.56 -14.63 -25.60
N ASP A 44 -3.41 -15.45 -26.24
CA ASP A 44 -4.56 -14.99 -27.04
C ASP A 44 -5.68 -14.32 -26.20
N LEU A 45 -5.76 -14.60 -24.90
CA LEU A 45 -6.73 -13.96 -24.00
C LEU A 45 -6.33 -12.55 -23.56
N SER A 46 -5.04 -12.20 -23.66
CA SER A 46 -4.53 -10.86 -23.34
C SER A 46 -4.81 -9.85 -24.46
N ALA A 47 -4.84 -10.31 -25.72
CA ALA A 47 -5.10 -9.49 -26.90
C ALA A 47 -6.60 -9.17 -27.09
N ARG A 48 -7.51 -10.07 -26.68
CA ARG A 48 -8.96 -9.88 -26.91
C ARG A 48 -9.64 -8.82 -26.04
N ARG A 49 -8.94 -8.21 -25.07
CA ARG A 49 -9.49 -7.13 -24.23
C ARG A 49 -9.06 -5.73 -24.66
N SER A 50 -8.20 -5.57 -25.67
CA SER A 50 -7.83 -4.25 -26.21
C SER A 50 -8.73 -3.76 -27.36
N SER A 51 -9.71 -4.55 -27.82
CA SER A 51 -10.52 -4.23 -29.01
C SER A 51 -11.93 -3.71 -28.73
N ASN A 52 -12.32 -3.48 -27.48
CA ASN A 52 -13.70 -3.05 -27.14
C ASN A 52 -13.81 -1.64 -26.53
N ASP A 53 -12.84 -0.75 -26.79
CA ASP A 53 -12.99 0.69 -26.53
C ASP A 53 -12.13 1.51 -27.50
N SER A 54 -12.63 1.69 -28.73
CA SER A 54 -12.43 2.92 -29.53
C SER A 54 -13.02 2.75 -30.93
N SER A 55 -14.12 3.46 -31.20
CA SER A 55 -14.55 3.76 -32.56
C SER A 55 -13.84 5.02 -33.09
N SER A 56 -13.38 4.94 -34.34
CA SER A 56 -13.04 6.02 -35.29
C SER A 56 -11.84 6.92 -35.00
N THR A 57 -10.74 6.78 -35.74
CA THR A 57 -10.48 7.46 -37.03
C THR A 57 -9.11 7.07 -37.61
N SER A 58 -9.04 7.09 -38.93
CA SER A 58 -8.00 6.58 -39.83
C SER A 58 -6.75 7.47 -39.95
N GLY A 59 -5.59 6.84 -40.20
CA GLY A 59 -4.40 7.48 -40.78
C GLY A 59 -3.17 6.57 -40.73
N ALA A 60 -2.79 5.99 -41.87
CA ALA A 60 -1.68 5.05 -42.03
C ALA A 60 -0.30 5.73 -42.07
N GLY A 61 0.71 5.07 -41.49
CA GLY A 61 2.13 5.39 -41.64
C GLY A 61 2.98 4.45 -40.77
N GLN A 62 3.66 3.51 -41.42
CA GLN A 62 4.47 2.43 -40.84
C GLN A 62 5.68 2.95 -40.06
N ASP A 63 5.89 2.42 -38.84
CA ASP A 63 7.22 2.15 -38.27
C ASP A 63 7.11 1.02 -37.23
N ALA A 64 8.13 0.16 -37.22
CA ALA A 64 8.12 -1.21 -36.70
C ALA A 64 7.79 -1.36 -35.20
N ALA A 65 6.93 -2.34 -34.91
CA ALA A 65 6.36 -2.65 -33.61
C ALA A 65 7.36 -3.30 -32.64
N PHE A 66 7.67 -2.61 -31.53
CA PHE A 66 8.06 -3.24 -30.27
C PHE A 66 6.78 -3.56 -29.47
N ASN A 67 6.24 -4.77 -29.64
CA ASN A 67 5.10 -5.25 -28.86
C ASN A 67 5.56 -5.71 -27.46
N ASN A 68 5.73 -4.75 -26.55
CA ASN A 68 5.81 -5.02 -25.11
C ASN A 68 4.41 -4.95 -24.51
N ALA A 69 3.80 -6.10 -24.22
CA ALA A 69 2.54 -6.16 -23.47
C ALA A 69 2.77 -5.63 -22.04
N THR A 70 2.38 -4.38 -21.79
CA THR A 70 2.49 -3.70 -20.49
C THR A 70 1.09 -3.29 -20.04
N ILE A 71 0.58 -3.92 -18.97
CA ILE A 71 -0.76 -3.62 -18.42
C ILE A 71 -0.62 -2.64 -17.23
N LYS A 72 -1.36 -1.52 -17.27
CA LYS A 72 -1.28 -0.41 -16.31
C LYS A 72 -2.25 -0.54 -15.13
N PHE A 73 -1.76 -0.62 -13.88
CA PHE A 73 -2.52 -0.26 -12.67
C PHE A 73 -1.64 0.24 -11.49
N SER A 74 -2.25 0.90 -10.49
CA SER A 74 -1.62 1.83 -9.51
C SER A 74 -0.75 1.25 -8.37
N PHE A 75 -0.79 -0.06 -8.09
CA PHE A 75 0.16 -0.78 -7.19
C PHE A 75 1.12 -1.71 -7.98
N PRO A 76 0.69 -2.34 -9.10
CA PRO A 76 1.59 -2.99 -10.05
C PRO A 76 2.69 -2.09 -10.62
N THR A 77 2.47 -0.78 -10.67
CA THR A 77 3.46 0.20 -11.14
C THR A 77 4.73 0.24 -10.28
N LEU A 78 4.66 -0.18 -9.01
CA LEU A 78 5.82 -0.31 -8.15
C LEU A 78 6.68 -1.49 -8.63
N PHE A 79 6.10 -2.69 -8.61
CA PHE A 79 6.81 -3.94 -8.89
C PHE A 79 6.98 -4.19 -10.39
N GLY A 80 5.94 -4.12 -11.21
CA GLY A 80 6.05 -4.27 -12.67
C GLY A 80 6.99 -3.23 -13.31
N GLY A 81 7.03 -2.01 -12.76
CA GLY A 81 8.04 -1.02 -13.11
C GLY A 81 9.45 -1.44 -12.68
N GLY A 82 9.62 -1.94 -11.46
CA GLY A 82 10.89 -2.48 -10.96
C GLY A 82 11.41 -3.67 -11.77
N PHE A 83 10.56 -4.68 -12.02
CA PHE A 83 10.87 -5.88 -12.80
C PHE A 83 11.24 -5.55 -14.25
N SER A 84 10.48 -4.68 -14.93
CA SER A 84 10.80 -4.27 -16.31
C SER A 84 12.11 -3.48 -16.41
N LEU A 85 12.45 -2.70 -15.38
CA LEU A 85 13.69 -1.91 -15.33
C LEU A 85 14.92 -2.70 -14.84
N GLY A 86 14.72 -3.72 -14.00
CA GLY A 86 15.81 -4.46 -13.35
C GLY A 86 16.22 -5.75 -14.06
N LEU A 87 15.30 -6.46 -14.71
CA LEU A 87 15.51 -7.87 -15.12
C LEU A 87 15.35 -8.13 -16.62
N GLY A 88 15.24 -7.09 -17.46
CA GLY A 88 15.44 -7.22 -18.91
C GLY A 88 14.50 -8.16 -19.67
N GLY A 89 13.37 -8.58 -19.10
CA GLY A 89 12.32 -9.34 -19.82
C GLY A 89 12.40 -10.87 -19.74
N GLY A 90 13.10 -11.44 -18.75
CA GLY A 90 13.14 -12.90 -18.51
C GLY A 90 11.93 -13.48 -17.77
N LEU A 91 11.04 -12.64 -17.22
CA LEU A 91 9.98 -13.02 -16.28
C LEU A 91 8.60 -12.53 -16.75
N TYR A 92 7.61 -13.44 -16.74
CA TYR A 92 6.20 -13.12 -16.96
C TYR A 92 5.50 -12.88 -15.64
N ILE A 93 4.83 -11.73 -15.51
CA ILE A 93 4.17 -11.31 -14.27
C ILE A 93 2.67 -11.34 -14.46
N PHE A 94 1.99 -12.25 -13.75
CA PHE A 94 0.52 -12.24 -13.65
C PHE A 94 0.11 -11.59 -12.34
N ILE A 95 -0.88 -10.71 -12.41
CA ILE A 95 -1.40 -10.01 -11.24
C ILE A 95 -2.84 -10.45 -11.06
N VAL A 96 -3.11 -11.14 -9.96
CA VAL A 96 -4.39 -11.79 -9.72
C VAL A 96 -5.05 -11.18 -8.49
N ASP A 97 -6.22 -10.57 -8.67
CA ASP A 97 -7.06 -10.17 -7.54
C ASP A 97 -7.89 -11.38 -7.08
N LEU A 98 -7.30 -12.19 -6.19
CA LEU A 98 -7.92 -13.44 -5.72
C LEU A 98 -9.31 -13.22 -5.09
N TRP A 99 -9.55 -12.09 -4.40
CA TRP A 99 -10.88 -11.80 -3.86
C TRP A 99 -11.87 -11.50 -4.98
N LYS A 100 -11.55 -10.56 -5.86
CA LYS A 100 -12.52 -10.12 -6.88
C LYS A 100 -12.75 -11.17 -7.98
N GLU A 101 -11.70 -11.86 -8.40
CA GLU A 101 -11.72 -12.74 -9.56
C GLU A 101 -12.05 -14.21 -9.21
N HIS A 102 -11.80 -14.62 -7.96
CA HIS A 102 -11.80 -16.03 -7.59
C HIS A 102 -12.56 -16.37 -6.30
N THR A 103 -13.28 -15.42 -5.68
CA THR A 103 -14.18 -15.75 -4.54
C THR A 103 -15.67 -15.62 -4.89
N PRO A 104 -16.54 -16.47 -4.29
CA PRO A 104 -17.97 -16.36 -4.50
C PRO A 104 -18.55 -15.12 -3.80
N ALA A 105 -19.72 -14.67 -4.24
CA ALA A 105 -20.47 -13.65 -3.51
C ALA A 105 -20.78 -14.10 -2.06
N PRO A 106 -20.73 -13.20 -1.06
CA PRO A 106 -20.52 -11.75 -1.16
C PRO A 106 -19.05 -11.30 -1.12
N PHE A 107 -18.08 -12.23 -1.10
CA PHE A 107 -16.66 -11.92 -0.91
C PHE A 107 -16.02 -11.14 -2.07
N ASN A 108 -16.44 -11.41 -3.31
CA ASN A 108 -15.97 -10.69 -4.49
C ASN A 108 -16.38 -9.21 -4.56
N SER A 109 -17.47 -8.84 -3.87
CA SER A 109 -17.97 -7.47 -3.77
C SER A 109 -17.36 -6.70 -2.59
N MET A 110 -16.57 -7.38 -1.75
CA MET A 110 -15.96 -6.74 -0.60
C MET A 110 -15.15 -5.51 -0.99
N PRO A 111 -14.21 -5.53 -1.98
CA PRO A 111 -13.37 -4.40 -2.37
C PRO A 111 -14.10 -3.06 -2.46
N ASP A 112 -15.34 -3.11 -2.95
CA ASP A 112 -16.18 -1.94 -3.19
C ASP A 112 -16.80 -1.38 -1.89
N THR A 113 -16.90 -2.18 -0.82
CA THR A 113 -17.39 -1.77 0.52
C THR A 113 -16.30 -1.16 1.41
N TYR A 114 -15.02 -1.23 1.03
CA TYR A 114 -13.89 -0.69 1.81
C TYR A 114 -14.05 0.79 2.15
N SER A 115 -14.43 1.58 1.14
CA SER A 115 -14.57 3.02 1.28
C SER A 115 -15.71 3.40 2.23
N PHE A 116 -16.70 2.51 2.43
CA PHE A 116 -17.75 2.68 3.43
C PHE A 116 -17.25 2.33 4.83
N LEU A 117 -16.55 1.20 4.99
CA LEU A 117 -16.05 0.76 6.31
C LEU A 117 -15.01 1.73 6.88
N VAL A 118 -14.05 2.20 6.08
CA VAL A 118 -13.04 3.17 6.53
C VAL A 118 -13.66 4.53 6.91
N LYS A 119 -14.79 4.90 6.31
CA LYS A 119 -15.54 6.10 6.71
C LYS A 119 -16.27 5.91 8.05
N ASN A 120 -16.52 4.67 8.47
CA ASN A 120 -17.14 4.32 9.75
C ASN A 120 -16.06 3.86 10.75
N ALA A 121 -15.35 4.83 11.33
CA ALA A 121 -14.19 4.59 12.21
C ALA A 121 -14.45 3.58 13.34
N PHE A 122 -15.64 3.58 13.95
CA PHE A 122 -15.99 2.63 15.01
C PHE A 122 -16.06 1.18 14.50
N LEU A 123 -16.74 0.96 13.38
CA LEU A 123 -16.91 -0.38 12.78
C LEU A 123 -15.57 -0.92 12.26
N TRP A 124 -14.75 -0.04 11.67
CA TRP A 124 -13.39 -0.37 11.25
C TRP A 124 -12.50 -0.76 12.43
N ARG A 125 -12.50 0.05 13.50
CA ARG A 125 -11.72 -0.24 14.71
C ARG A 125 -12.12 -1.55 15.35
N PHE A 126 -13.43 -1.78 15.51
CA PHE A 126 -13.93 -3.03 16.09
C PHE A 126 -13.46 -4.25 15.28
N THR A 127 -13.60 -4.22 13.95
CA THR A 127 -13.19 -5.34 13.10
C THR A 127 -11.69 -5.56 13.07
N TYR A 128 -10.90 -4.50 13.02
CA TYR A 128 -9.44 -4.57 13.07
C TYR A 128 -8.95 -5.18 14.40
N GLU A 129 -9.39 -4.63 15.54
CA GLU A 129 -8.91 -5.06 16.86
C GLU A 129 -9.34 -6.49 17.21
N VAL A 130 -10.56 -6.90 16.82
CA VAL A 130 -11.04 -8.27 17.06
C VAL A 130 -10.27 -9.28 16.20
N THR A 131 -9.89 -8.91 14.98
CA THR A 131 -9.23 -9.85 14.04
C THR A 131 -7.71 -9.79 14.10
N ASN A 132 -7.09 -8.87 14.84
CA ASN A 132 -5.63 -8.78 14.92
C ASN A 132 -4.95 -9.84 15.81
N PRO A 133 -5.49 -10.21 16.99
CA PRO A 133 -4.82 -11.17 17.89
C PRO A 133 -4.56 -12.51 17.22
N LYS A 134 -3.35 -13.05 17.44
CA LYS A 134 -2.89 -14.34 16.88
C LYS A 134 -3.83 -15.51 17.16
N LEU A 135 -4.37 -15.55 18.37
CA LEU A 135 -5.32 -16.58 18.81
C LEU A 135 -6.67 -16.53 18.08
N ILE A 136 -7.00 -15.40 17.42
CA ILE A 136 -8.28 -15.20 16.75
C ILE A 136 -8.12 -15.36 15.23
N HIS A 137 -7.11 -14.74 14.62
CA HIS A 137 -7.02 -14.68 13.16
C HIS A 137 -6.63 -16.01 12.51
N VAL A 138 -5.76 -16.80 13.15
CA VAL A 138 -5.33 -18.11 12.61
C VAL A 138 -6.52 -19.07 12.47
N PRO A 139 -7.37 -19.31 13.51
CA PRO A 139 -8.53 -20.19 13.36
C PRO A 139 -9.62 -19.60 12.46
N TYR A 140 -9.88 -18.29 12.55
CA TYR A 140 -10.85 -17.61 11.69
C TYR A 140 -10.50 -17.73 10.20
N LEU A 141 -9.27 -17.40 9.82
CA LEU A 141 -8.82 -17.50 8.43
C LEU A 141 -8.73 -18.95 7.97
N SER A 142 -8.46 -19.89 8.88
CA SER A 142 -8.51 -21.32 8.56
C SER A 142 -9.93 -21.78 8.20
N ALA A 143 -10.96 -21.26 8.87
CA ALA A 143 -12.37 -21.55 8.59
C ALA A 143 -12.87 -20.87 7.31
N VAL A 144 -12.53 -19.58 7.10
CA VAL A 144 -12.82 -18.85 5.85
C VAL A 144 -12.13 -19.52 4.65
N GLY A 145 -10.93 -20.06 4.86
CA GLY A 145 -10.16 -20.76 3.83
C GLY A 145 -10.89 -21.95 3.21
N SER A 146 -11.85 -22.58 3.89
CA SER A 146 -12.64 -23.67 3.30
C SER A 146 -13.56 -23.19 2.16
N PHE A 147 -13.98 -21.93 2.18
CA PHE A 147 -14.84 -21.33 1.15
C PHE A 147 -14.04 -20.65 0.03
N VAL A 148 -12.84 -20.12 0.36
CA VAL A 148 -11.98 -19.36 -0.56
C VAL A 148 -10.92 -20.24 -1.25
N SER A 149 -10.61 -21.41 -0.69
CA SER A 149 -9.60 -22.33 -1.22
C SER A 149 -9.84 -22.66 -2.69
N ARG A 150 -11.07 -22.94 -3.10
CA ARG A 150 -11.41 -23.25 -4.51
C ARG A 150 -10.85 -22.22 -5.49
N GLY A 151 -11.01 -20.93 -5.17
CA GLY A 151 -10.46 -19.86 -6.00
C GLY A 151 -8.95 -19.86 -6.10
N VAL A 152 -8.27 -20.15 -4.98
CA VAL A 152 -6.81 -20.32 -4.96
C VAL A 152 -6.40 -21.55 -5.79
N HIS A 153 -7.12 -22.67 -5.67
CA HIS A 153 -6.90 -23.87 -6.48
C HIS A 153 -7.02 -23.55 -7.97
N GLU A 154 -8.10 -22.89 -8.40
CA GLU A 154 -8.33 -22.48 -9.79
C GLU A 154 -7.24 -21.52 -10.31
N ALA A 155 -6.77 -20.58 -9.47
CA ALA A 155 -5.67 -19.69 -9.85
C ALA A 155 -4.35 -20.46 -10.01
N LEU A 156 -4.01 -21.38 -9.10
CA LEU A 156 -2.80 -22.19 -9.20
C LEU A 156 -2.82 -23.09 -10.45
N ASP A 157 -3.97 -23.69 -10.77
CA ASP A 157 -4.14 -24.52 -11.97
C ASP A 157 -4.10 -23.68 -13.25
N LYS A 158 -4.57 -22.43 -13.22
CA LYS A 158 -4.57 -21.56 -14.39
C LYS A 158 -3.18 -20.99 -14.70
N TYR A 159 -2.46 -20.57 -13.67
CA TYR A 159 -1.23 -19.79 -13.85
C TYR A 159 0.06 -20.60 -13.67
N HIS A 160 0.01 -21.78 -13.05
CA HIS A 160 1.18 -22.65 -12.80
C HIS A 160 2.42 -21.86 -12.33
N PRO A 161 2.36 -21.22 -11.14
CA PRO A 161 3.40 -20.30 -10.70
C PRO A 161 4.72 -21.00 -10.32
N ASP A 162 5.85 -20.40 -10.68
CA ASP A 162 7.18 -20.78 -10.17
C ASP A 162 7.53 -20.03 -8.86
N LEU A 163 6.89 -18.87 -8.65
CA LEU A 163 6.93 -18.08 -7.41
C LEU A 163 5.58 -17.42 -7.20
N VAL A 164 5.09 -17.46 -5.95
CA VAL A 164 3.91 -16.70 -5.52
C VAL A 164 4.35 -15.55 -4.62
N VAL A 165 3.99 -14.32 -4.98
CA VAL A 165 4.25 -13.13 -4.16
C VAL A 165 2.95 -12.51 -3.71
N SER A 166 2.75 -12.39 -2.40
CA SER A 166 1.63 -11.68 -1.80
C SER A 166 2.01 -10.25 -1.41
N VAL A 167 1.19 -9.29 -1.82
CA VAL A 167 1.24 -7.89 -1.37
C VAL A 167 -0.02 -7.47 -0.60
N HIS A 168 -0.71 -8.42 0.05
CA HIS A 168 -1.97 -8.13 0.76
C HIS A 168 -2.08 -8.90 2.10
N PRO A 169 -2.50 -8.28 3.22
CA PRO A 169 -2.47 -8.89 4.56
C PRO A 169 -3.27 -10.20 4.68
N LEU A 170 -4.29 -10.40 3.85
CA LEU A 170 -5.13 -11.61 3.87
C LEU A 170 -4.69 -12.73 2.93
N MET A 171 -3.60 -12.54 2.19
CA MET A 171 -3.14 -13.48 1.19
C MET A 171 -1.97 -14.35 1.66
N GLN A 172 -1.79 -14.54 2.97
CA GLN A 172 -0.73 -15.41 3.51
C GLN A 172 -1.26 -16.81 3.81
N HIS A 173 -2.00 -16.96 4.91
CA HIS A 173 -2.31 -18.28 5.49
C HIS A 173 -3.09 -19.21 4.54
N ILE A 174 -4.08 -18.68 3.80
CA ILE A 174 -4.92 -19.50 2.92
C ILE A 174 -4.13 -19.98 1.69
N PRO A 175 -3.47 -19.12 0.88
CA PRO A 175 -2.64 -19.57 -0.22
C PRO A 175 -1.51 -20.52 0.20
N ILE A 176 -0.78 -20.19 1.27
CA ILE A 176 0.31 -21.03 1.78
C ILE A 176 -0.21 -22.42 2.15
N ARG A 177 -1.38 -22.52 2.82
CA ARG A 177 -1.99 -23.81 3.18
C ARG A 177 -2.39 -24.64 1.96
N VAL A 178 -2.95 -24.01 0.93
CA VAL A 178 -3.36 -24.70 -0.30
C VAL A 178 -2.14 -25.19 -1.08
N MET A 179 -1.10 -24.35 -1.23
CA MET A 179 0.15 -24.74 -1.87
C MET A 179 0.83 -25.88 -1.12
N ALA A 180 0.89 -25.79 0.21
CA ALA A 180 1.41 -26.84 1.09
C ALA A 180 0.76 -28.21 0.85
N GLU A 181 -0.56 -28.23 0.68
CA GLU A 181 -1.33 -29.44 0.43
C GLU A 181 -1.04 -30.01 -0.96
N ARG A 182 -1.05 -29.17 -2.00
CA ARG A 182 -0.79 -29.59 -3.38
C ARG A 182 0.64 -30.08 -3.60
N ILE A 183 1.62 -29.42 -3.00
CA ILE A 183 3.03 -29.84 -3.07
C ILE A 183 3.20 -31.21 -2.42
N ARG A 184 2.58 -31.43 -1.25
CA ARG A 184 2.64 -32.71 -0.54
C ARG A 184 1.97 -33.85 -1.31
N SER A 185 0.86 -33.58 -1.98
CA SER A 185 0.15 -34.59 -2.78
C SER A 185 0.78 -34.84 -4.15
N GLY A 186 1.80 -34.08 -4.54
CA GLY A 186 2.41 -34.12 -5.87
C GLY A 186 1.56 -33.45 -6.95
N ALA A 187 0.50 -32.73 -6.59
CA ALA A 187 -0.35 -31.98 -7.52
C ALA A 187 0.26 -30.64 -7.96
N MET A 188 1.41 -30.24 -7.38
CA MET A 188 2.16 -29.03 -7.72
C MET A 188 3.65 -29.25 -7.41
N PRO A 189 4.59 -28.73 -8.24
CA PRO A 189 6.01 -28.76 -7.90
C PRO A 189 6.33 -27.87 -6.68
N PRO A 190 7.44 -28.10 -5.97
CA PRO A 190 7.91 -27.17 -4.93
C PRO A 190 7.96 -25.74 -5.47
N THR A 191 7.28 -24.81 -4.82
CA THR A 191 7.08 -23.43 -5.33
C THR A 191 7.20 -22.43 -4.18
N ASN A 192 8.10 -21.46 -4.29
CA ASN A 192 8.35 -20.50 -3.23
C ASN A 192 7.16 -19.56 -3.00
N PHE A 193 7.01 -19.11 -1.75
CA PHE A 193 6.02 -18.10 -1.37
C PHE A 193 6.70 -16.91 -0.69
N ALA A 194 6.53 -15.71 -1.22
CA ALA A 194 7.07 -14.49 -0.65
C ALA A 194 5.97 -13.52 -0.23
N THR A 195 6.14 -12.88 0.92
CA THR A 195 5.27 -11.79 1.38
C THR A 195 6.02 -10.47 1.24
N VAL A 196 5.40 -9.45 0.66
CA VAL A 196 5.90 -8.07 0.74
C VAL A 196 4.89 -7.23 1.50
N VAL A 197 5.28 -6.83 2.70
CA VAL A 197 4.42 -6.07 3.62
C VAL A 197 4.30 -4.62 3.12
N THR A 198 3.06 -4.18 2.91
CA THR A 198 2.75 -2.81 2.43
C THR A 198 2.27 -1.87 3.52
N ASP A 199 2.08 -2.37 4.74
CA ASP A 199 1.88 -1.55 5.94
C ASP A 199 3.25 -1.10 6.47
N PHE A 200 3.38 0.12 6.99
CA PHE A 200 4.71 0.70 7.29
C PHE A 200 5.21 0.40 8.70
N THR A 201 4.41 0.68 9.72
CA THR A 201 4.74 0.32 11.12
C THR A 201 3.59 -0.44 11.78
N THR A 202 2.34 0.06 11.73
CA THR A 202 1.20 -0.74 12.19
C THR A 202 0.86 -1.80 11.16
N CYS A 203 1.51 -2.96 11.30
CA CYS A 203 1.27 -4.12 10.46
C CYS A 203 0.20 -4.99 11.16
N HIS A 204 -0.85 -5.41 10.44
CA HIS A 204 -1.78 -6.42 10.95
C HIS A 204 -1.07 -7.78 11.04
N ASN A 205 -1.33 -8.58 12.09
CA ASN A 205 -0.59 -9.83 12.31
C ASN A 205 -0.75 -10.85 11.17
N THR A 206 -1.84 -10.76 10.39
CA THR A 206 -2.08 -11.66 9.26
C THR A 206 -1.05 -11.53 8.13
N TRP A 207 -0.23 -10.47 8.12
CA TRP A 207 0.93 -10.38 7.23
C TRP A 207 1.99 -11.45 7.51
N PHE A 208 2.07 -11.95 8.74
CA PHE A 208 3.18 -12.77 9.17
C PHE A 208 2.75 -14.23 9.25
N CYS A 209 3.26 -15.04 8.34
CA CYS A 209 3.03 -16.48 8.32
C CYS A 209 4.37 -17.22 8.25
N PRO A 210 4.70 -18.07 9.24
CA PRO A 210 5.95 -18.84 9.23
C PRO A 210 6.10 -19.82 8.06
N GLY A 211 5.02 -20.10 7.32
CA GLY A 211 5.07 -20.91 6.10
C GLY A 211 5.53 -20.15 4.84
N ALA A 212 5.77 -18.84 4.90
CA ALA A 212 6.34 -18.08 3.79
C ALA A 212 7.86 -18.33 3.67
N THR A 213 8.39 -18.49 2.47
CA THR A 213 9.83 -18.60 2.20
C THR A 213 10.58 -17.33 2.61
N ARG A 214 10.03 -16.16 2.26
CA ARG A 214 10.55 -14.84 2.63
C ARG A 214 9.42 -13.86 2.97
N CYS A 215 9.69 -12.93 3.89
CA CYS A 215 8.83 -11.82 4.24
C CYS A 215 9.64 -10.52 4.23
N PHE A 216 9.37 -9.69 3.23
CA PHE A 216 9.98 -8.38 3.08
C PHE A 216 9.22 -7.37 3.92
N VAL A 217 9.91 -6.75 4.88
CA VAL A 217 9.33 -5.80 5.83
C VAL A 217 9.92 -4.39 5.62
N PRO A 218 9.14 -3.34 5.87
CA PRO A 218 9.59 -1.98 5.61
C PRO A 218 10.37 -1.31 6.75
N THR A 219 10.15 -1.74 7.98
CA THR A 219 10.75 -1.13 9.19
C THR A 219 11.15 -2.19 10.20
N ASP A 220 12.07 -1.84 11.11
CA ASP A 220 12.43 -2.70 12.23
C ASP A 220 11.22 -3.03 13.14
N TYR A 221 10.21 -2.16 13.18
CA TYR A 221 8.96 -2.44 13.88
C TYR A 221 8.23 -3.64 13.27
N CYS A 222 8.02 -3.68 11.95
CA CYS A 222 7.38 -4.83 11.32
C CYS A 222 8.29 -6.08 11.31
N ARG A 223 9.62 -5.92 11.37
CA ARG A 223 10.55 -7.04 11.63
C ARG A 223 10.31 -7.65 13.01
N GLN A 224 10.19 -6.83 14.05
CA GLN A 224 9.91 -7.29 15.40
C GLN A 224 8.56 -8.00 15.49
N LEU A 225 7.53 -7.45 14.85
CA LEU A 225 6.20 -8.07 14.80
C LEU A 225 6.22 -9.41 14.04
N ALA A 226 7.02 -9.54 12.99
CA ALA A 226 7.22 -10.82 12.29
C ALA A 226 7.83 -11.89 13.21
N LEU A 227 8.84 -11.52 14.02
CA LEU A 227 9.46 -12.41 15.01
C LEU A 227 8.45 -12.85 16.08
N GLU A 228 7.60 -11.93 16.56
CA GLU A 228 6.53 -12.22 17.52
C GLU A 228 5.44 -13.15 16.94
N ASN A 229 5.32 -13.20 15.61
CA ASN A 229 4.46 -14.12 14.88
C ASN A 229 5.18 -15.41 14.43
N ASP A 230 6.26 -15.78 15.13
CA ASP A 230 7.06 -17.01 14.94
C ASP A 230 7.75 -17.14 13.57
N MET A 231 7.94 -16.05 12.84
CA MET A 231 8.77 -16.10 11.65
C MET A 231 10.25 -16.22 12.05
N ALA A 232 10.98 -17.09 11.36
CA ALA A 232 12.39 -17.28 11.60
C ALA A 232 13.19 -16.05 11.10
N PRO A 233 14.26 -15.62 11.79
CA PRO A 233 15.03 -14.43 11.42
C PRO A 233 15.51 -14.40 9.97
N GLU A 234 15.79 -15.55 9.38
CA GLU A 234 16.33 -15.73 8.02
C GLU A 234 15.22 -15.56 6.96
N GLN A 235 13.95 -15.73 7.35
CA GLN A 235 12.81 -15.45 6.48
C GLN A 235 12.57 -13.95 6.32
N ILE A 236 13.02 -13.13 7.28
CA ILE A 236 12.62 -11.71 7.37
C ILE A 236 13.68 -10.80 6.75
N ILE A 237 13.31 -10.09 5.69
CA ILE A 237 14.21 -9.24 4.91
C ILE A 237 13.81 -7.76 5.03
N LEU A 238 14.72 -6.92 5.53
CA LEU A 238 14.48 -5.50 5.77
C LEU A 238 15.02 -4.63 4.62
N HIS A 239 14.25 -4.50 3.54
CA HIS A 239 14.62 -3.64 2.40
C HIS A 239 13.97 -2.25 2.42
N GLY A 240 12.87 -2.08 3.16
CA GLY A 240 12.05 -0.86 3.13
C GLY A 240 10.75 -1.05 2.36
N LEU A 241 9.87 -0.04 2.42
CA LEU A 241 8.61 -0.07 1.69
C LEU A 241 8.88 0.05 0.17
N PRO A 242 8.29 -0.79 -0.68
CA PRO A 242 8.45 -0.67 -2.13
C PRO A 242 7.80 0.64 -2.61
N ILE A 243 8.63 1.55 -3.13
CA ILE A 243 8.21 2.84 -3.71
C ILE A 243 8.48 2.87 -5.22
N ARG A 244 7.79 3.75 -5.94
CA ARG A 244 7.86 3.85 -7.40
C ARG A 244 9.32 4.06 -7.84
N PRO A 245 9.79 3.37 -8.89
CA PRO A 245 11.13 3.54 -9.45
C PRO A 245 11.55 4.99 -9.73
N SER A 246 10.59 5.89 -9.98
CA SER A 246 10.83 7.33 -10.19
C SER A 246 11.47 8.02 -8.98
N PHE A 247 11.23 7.55 -7.75
CA PHE A 247 11.86 8.08 -6.53
C PHE A 247 13.31 7.63 -6.35
N SER A 248 13.75 6.63 -7.10
CA SER A 248 15.12 6.14 -7.07
C SER A 248 16.02 6.87 -8.07
N ARG A 249 15.43 7.64 -8.98
CA ARG A 249 16.16 8.40 -10.00
C ARG A 249 16.65 9.72 -9.42
N PRO A 250 17.86 10.17 -9.78
CA PRO A 250 18.31 11.51 -9.45
C PRO A 250 17.33 12.55 -9.99
N LEU A 251 16.97 13.53 -9.16
CA LEU A 251 16.15 14.67 -9.56
C LEU A 251 17.04 15.88 -9.88
N PRO A 252 16.60 16.77 -10.79
CA PRO A 252 17.19 18.09 -10.95
C PRO A 252 17.17 18.89 -9.64
N SER A 253 17.93 19.99 -9.60
CA SER A 253 17.91 20.89 -8.45
C SER A 253 16.49 21.47 -8.20
N ARG A 254 16.18 21.78 -6.94
CA ARG A 254 14.88 22.35 -6.55
C ARG A 254 14.51 23.58 -7.38
N ALA A 255 15.47 24.45 -7.70
CA ALA A 255 15.23 25.62 -8.53
C ALA A 255 14.84 25.28 -9.98
N VAL A 256 15.43 24.22 -10.56
CA VAL A 256 15.04 23.71 -11.88
C VAL A 256 13.64 23.12 -11.82
N LEU A 257 13.36 22.25 -10.84
CA LEU A 257 12.04 21.65 -10.65
C LEU A 257 10.96 22.72 -10.51
N ARG A 258 11.19 23.74 -9.67
CA ARG A 258 10.26 24.86 -9.50
C ARG A 258 9.98 25.57 -10.82
N ARG A 259 11.01 25.89 -11.62
CA ARG A 259 10.79 26.51 -12.95
C ARG A 259 9.97 25.62 -13.87
N THR A 260 10.29 24.33 -13.96
CA THR A 260 9.58 23.38 -14.81
C THR A 260 8.12 23.19 -14.40
N LEU A 261 7.84 23.24 -13.09
CA LEU A 261 6.49 23.09 -12.53
C LEU A 261 5.71 24.42 -12.46
N GLY A 262 6.28 25.53 -12.94
CA GLY A 262 5.65 26.86 -12.90
C GLY A 262 5.57 27.47 -11.50
N MET A 263 6.42 27.04 -10.58
CA MET A 263 6.53 27.51 -9.19
C MET A 263 7.52 28.68 -9.06
N ALA A 264 7.34 29.50 -8.03
CA ALA A 264 8.26 30.58 -7.71
C ALA A 264 9.59 30.02 -7.17
N THR A 265 10.73 30.41 -7.73
CA THR A 265 12.03 29.85 -7.33
C THR A 265 12.51 30.34 -5.96
N GLY A 266 12.19 31.59 -5.61
CA GLY A 266 12.67 32.25 -4.38
C GLY A 266 11.79 32.08 -3.14
N LEU A 267 10.59 31.51 -3.26
CA LEU A 267 9.69 31.32 -2.12
C LEU A 267 9.81 29.91 -1.54
N PRO A 268 9.73 29.73 -0.21
CA PRO A 268 9.55 28.41 0.38
C PRO A 268 8.21 27.80 -0.07
N ALA A 269 8.15 26.48 -0.13
CA ALA A 269 7.00 25.75 -0.65
C ALA A 269 6.57 24.61 0.28
N VAL A 270 5.27 24.52 0.55
CA VAL A 270 4.66 23.39 1.28
C VAL A 270 3.74 22.60 0.36
N LEU A 271 3.91 21.27 0.36
CA LEU A 271 3.06 20.34 -0.37
C LEU A 271 1.95 19.82 0.55
N LEU A 272 0.69 19.92 0.13
CA LEU A 272 -0.47 19.41 0.85
C LEU A 272 -1.09 18.26 0.05
N VAL A 273 -1.08 17.05 0.63
CA VAL A 273 -1.53 15.82 -0.04
C VAL A 273 -2.70 15.19 0.72
N GLY A 274 -3.87 15.18 0.09
CA GLY A 274 -5.12 14.61 0.61
C GLY A 274 -5.34 13.11 0.38
N GLY A 275 -4.33 12.40 -0.14
CA GLY A 275 -4.47 11.04 -0.68
C GLY A 275 -5.30 10.99 -1.98
N GLY A 276 -5.47 9.78 -2.54
CA GLY A 276 -6.12 9.59 -3.85
C GLY A 276 -7.57 10.07 -3.96
N GLU A 277 -8.25 10.21 -2.82
CA GLU A 277 -9.65 10.64 -2.71
C GLU A 277 -9.81 12.08 -2.17
N GLY A 278 -8.71 12.77 -1.84
CA GLY A 278 -8.75 14.14 -1.30
C GLY A 278 -9.55 14.25 -0.01
N MET A 279 -9.31 13.36 0.95
CA MET A 279 -9.99 13.35 2.25
C MET A 279 -9.29 14.26 3.27
N GLY A 280 -10.06 14.79 4.23
CA GLY A 280 -9.58 15.66 5.32
C GLY A 280 -9.96 17.13 5.14
N ALA A 281 -9.60 17.95 6.14
CA ALA A 281 -9.87 19.40 6.18
C ALA A 281 -8.88 20.20 5.30
N LEU A 282 -8.65 19.75 4.06
CA LEU A 282 -7.66 20.34 3.15
C LEU A 282 -7.99 21.79 2.82
N GLU A 283 -9.25 22.08 2.53
CA GLU A 283 -9.71 23.43 2.18
C GLU A 283 -9.54 24.41 3.34
N GLU A 284 -9.86 23.98 4.55
CA GLU A 284 -9.66 24.78 5.77
C GLU A 284 -8.17 24.97 6.07
N THR A 285 -7.35 23.94 5.90
CA THR A 285 -5.89 24.01 6.04
C THR A 285 -5.29 25.03 5.06
N VAL A 286 -5.74 25.03 3.80
CA VAL A 286 -5.33 26.04 2.82
C VAL A 286 -5.76 27.44 3.26
N SER A 287 -6.97 27.62 3.80
CA SER A 287 -7.40 28.92 4.34
C SER A 287 -6.53 29.42 5.48
N GLN A 288 -6.15 28.54 6.42
CA GLN A 288 -5.30 28.93 7.54
C GLN A 288 -3.86 29.20 7.09
N LEU A 289 -3.33 28.42 6.14
CA LEU A 289 -2.02 28.69 5.53
C LEU A 289 -2.00 30.03 4.80
N ASP A 290 -3.05 30.32 4.02
CA ASP A 290 -3.19 31.59 3.30
C ASP A 290 -3.19 32.78 4.28
N ALA A 291 -4.04 32.72 5.31
CA ALA A 291 -4.14 33.76 6.33
C ALA A 291 -2.84 33.93 7.14
N ARG A 292 -2.12 32.85 7.42
CA ARG A 292 -0.91 32.89 8.26
C ARG A 292 0.34 33.31 7.51
N LEU A 293 0.49 32.86 6.26
CA LEU A 293 1.74 32.97 5.49
C LEU A 293 1.71 34.13 4.49
N GLY A 294 0.53 34.49 3.96
CA GLY A 294 0.39 35.51 2.92
C GLY A 294 1.31 35.25 1.72
N ASP A 295 1.88 36.31 1.16
CA ASP A 295 2.75 36.27 -0.03
C ASP A 295 4.17 35.70 0.21
N LYS A 296 4.47 35.25 1.43
CA LYS A 296 5.81 34.77 1.82
C LYS A 296 6.04 33.29 1.51
N CYS A 297 5.02 32.57 1.05
CA CYS A 297 5.08 31.13 0.80
C CYS A 297 4.23 30.74 -0.41
N GLN A 298 4.57 29.60 -1.02
CA GLN A 298 3.73 28.95 -2.03
C GLN A 298 3.20 27.62 -1.49
N VAL A 299 1.94 27.33 -1.81
CA VAL A 299 1.25 26.12 -1.35
C VAL A 299 0.88 25.29 -2.57
N VAL A 300 1.37 24.06 -2.63
CA VAL A 300 0.98 23.08 -3.66
C VAL A 300 -0.05 22.14 -3.07
N VAL A 301 -1.23 22.03 -3.68
CA VAL A 301 -2.28 21.11 -3.24
C VAL A 301 -2.52 20.06 -4.30
N ILE A 302 -2.36 18.79 -3.92
CA ILE A 302 -2.67 17.63 -4.77
C ILE A 302 -4.03 17.07 -4.34
N CYS A 303 -5.08 17.39 -5.10
CA CYS A 303 -6.46 16.99 -4.81
C CYS A 303 -6.77 15.54 -5.21
N GLY A 304 -5.86 14.86 -5.92
CA GLY A 304 -6.09 13.50 -6.42
C GLY A 304 -7.31 13.46 -7.35
N ARG A 305 -8.27 12.58 -7.06
CA ARG A 305 -9.51 12.46 -7.85
C ARG A 305 -10.64 13.39 -7.40
N ASN A 306 -10.44 14.18 -6.34
CA ASN A 306 -11.46 15.08 -5.81
C ASN A 306 -11.57 16.36 -6.66
N ARG A 307 -12.28 16.26 -7.79
CA ARG A 307 -12.50 17.39 -8.73
C ARG A 307 -13.25 18.55 -8.07
N SER A 308 -14.22 18.25 -7.21
CA SER A 308 -14.99 19.29 -6.52
C SER A 308 -14.11 20.14 -5.60
N LEU A 309 -13.20 19.53 -4.84
CA LEU A 309 -12.20 20.26 -4.04
C LEU A 309 -11.25 21.07 -4.94
N GLN A 310 -10.79 20.48 -6.05
CA GLN A 310 -9.91 21.14 -7.00
C GLN A 310 -10.54 22.43 -7.57
N GLU A 311 -11.82 22.39 -7.94
CA GLU A 311 -12.56 23.55 -8.46
C GLU A 311 -12.71 24.64 -7.40
N ARG A 312 -13.12 24.29 -6.18
CA ARG A 312 -13.26 25.26 -5.07
C ARG A 312 -11.93 25.94 -4.72
N LEU A 313 -10.84 25.18 -4.65
CA LEU A 313 -9.51 25.74 -4.37
C LEU A 313 -9.01 26.65 -5.50
N ARG A 314 -9.35 26.37 -6.76
CA ARG A 314 -8.98 27.21 -7.90
C ARG A 314 -9.74 28.53 -7.94
N ALA A 315 -10.95 28.57 -7.39
CA ALA A 315 -11.81 29.74 -7.32
C ALA A 315 -11.42 30.73 -6.19
N ARG A 316 -10.45 30.37 -5.33
CA ARG A 316 -10.00 31.23 -4.23
C ARG A 316 -9.36 32.52 -4.75
N PRO A 317 -9.43 33.63 -3.97
CA PRO A 317 -8.72 34.86 -4.27
C PRO A 317 -7.23 34.63 -4.52
N LYS A 318 -6.66 35.43 -5.44
CA LYS A 318 -5.25 35.39 -5.82
C LYS A 318 -4.70 36.81 -5.83
N GLY A 319 -3.40 36.95 -5.59
CA GLY A 319 -2.70 38.23 -5.66
C GLY A 319 -2.02 38.59 -4.34
N THR A 320 -1.67 39.86 -4.20
CA THR A 320 -0.95 40.39 -3.03
C THR A 320 -1.69 40.07 -1.72
N GLY A 321 -0.94 39.62 -0.72
CA GLY A 321 -1.49 39.22 0.58
C GLY A 321 -1.96 37.77 0.68
N HIS A 322 -1.89 37.00 -0.41
CA HIS A 322 -2.25 35.58 -0.44
C HIS A 322 -1.05 34.70 -0.80
N VAL A 323 -1.09 33.44 -0.37
CA VAL A 323 -0.09 32.45 -0.77
C VAL A 323 -0.16 32.19 -2.27
N LEU A 324 0.99 31.89 -2.89
CA LEU A 324 1.01 31.43 -4.27
C LEU A 324 0.47 29.99 -4.32
N LEU A 325 -0.81 29.84 -4.66
CA LEU A 325 -1.51 28.56 -4.62
C LEU A 325 -1.43 27.81 -5.95
N HIS A 326 -0.84 26.62 -5.93
CA HIS A 326 -0.82 25.67 -7.05
C HIS A 326 -1.81 24.53 -6.78
N VAL A 327 -2.88 24.44 -7.58
CA VAL A 327 -3.93 23.43 -7.38
C VAL A 327 -3.90 22.37 -8.49
N CYS A 328 -3.45 21.18 -8.14
CA CYS A 328 -3.33 20.03 -9.01
C CYS A 328 -4.43 18.99 -8.73
N GLY A 329 -4.80 18.23 -9.76
CA GLY A 329 -5.66 17.05 -9.59
C GLY A 329 -4.81 15.83 -9.20
N PHE A 330 -4.96 14.74 -9.94
CA PHE A 330 -4.04 13.62 -9.89
C PHE A 330 -2.76 13.94 -10.67
N VAL A 331 -1.60 13.60 -10.12
CA VAL A 331 -0.29 13.82 -10.75
C VAL A 331 0.50 12.52 -10.80
N ASP A 332 1.12 12.22 -11.95
CA ASP A 332 1.98 11.05 -12.11
C ASP A 332 3.43 11.33 -11.68
N ASN A 333 3.83 12.60 -11.65
CA ASN A 333 5.17 13.08 -11.32
C ASN A 333 5.30 13.57 -9.86
N ILE A 334 4.65 12.91 -8.89
CA ILE A 334 4.66 13.34 -7.47
C ILE A 334 6.08 13.50 -6.88
N HIS A 335 7.04 12.68 -7.32
CA HIS A 335 8.46 12.78 -6.98
C HIS A 335 9.07 14.15 -7.33
N GLU A 336 8.68 14.77 -8.45
CA GLU A 336 9.14 16.11 -8.83
C GLU A 336 8.51 17.19 -7.93
N TRP A 337 7.21 17.06 -7.63
CA TRP A 337 6.51 17.97 -6.72
C TRP A 337 7.08 17.93 -5.30
N MET A 338 7.38 16.73 -4.78
CA MET A 338 8.06 16.58 -3.50
C MET A 338 9.47 17.20 -3.52
N GLY A 339 10.23 16.98 -4.59
CA GLY A 339 11.56 17.59 -4.77
C GLY A 339 11.55 19.12 -4.90
N ALA A 340 10.44 19.69 -5.39
CA ALA A 340 10.23 21.13 -5.51
C ALA A 340 9.80 21.81 -4.19
N CYS A 341 9.33 21.04 -3.22
CA CYS A 341 8.83 21.52 -1.93
C CYS A 341 9.87 21.41 -0.80
N ASP A 342 9.64 22.17 0.27
CA ASP A 342 10.49 22.19 1.46
C ASP A 342 9.89 21.38 2.61
N ALA A 343 8.56 21.27 2.68
CA ALA A 343 7.84 20.43 3.65
C ALA A 343 6.59 19.80 3.02
N ILE A 344 6.08 18.73 3.63
CA ILE A 344 4.83 18.09 3.25
C ILE A 344 3.86 18.02 4.42
N ILE A 345 2.60 18.37 4.16
CA ILE A 345 1.45 18.10 5.03
C ILE A 345 0.66 16.96 4.41
N THR A 346 0.44 15.89 5.16
CA THR A 346 -0.33 14.73 4.67
C THR A 346 -0.87 13.90 5.83
N LYS A 347 -1.79 12.97 5.56
CA LYS A 347 -2.16 11.95 6.54
C LYS A 347 -1.01 10.96 6.75
N ALA A 348 -1.09 10.14 7.79
CA ALA A 348 -0.11 9.11 8.13
C ALA A 348 -0.11 7.89 7.17
N GLY A 349 -0.21 8.13 5.86
CA GLY A 349 -0.20 7.12 4.83
C GLY A 349 1.20 6.52 4.61
N PRO A 350 1.34 5.19 4.59
CA PRO A 350 2.64 4.52 4.55
C PRO A 350 3.47 4.91 3.31
N GLY A 351 2.84 4.89 2.13
CA GLY A 351 3.48 5.27 0.87
C GLY A 351 4.00 6.70 0.87
N THR A 352 3.14 7.68 1.24
CA THR A 352 3.52 9.09 1.25
C THR A 352 4.63 9.38 2.26
N ILE A 353 4.62 8.73 3.44
CA ILE A 353 5.71 8.84 4.41
C ILE A 353 7.02 8.34 3.79
N ALA A 354 7.04 7.13 3.24
CA ALA A 354 8.26 6.59 2.62
C ALA A 354 8.76 7.43 1.44
N GLU A 355 7.87 7.97 0.61
CA GLU A 355 8.18 8.91 -0.48
C GLU A 355 8.79 10.23 0.04
N ALA A 356 8.26 10.77 1.15
CA ALA A 356 8.79 11.96 1.80
C ALA A 356 10.17 11.74 2.44
N LEU A 357 10.39 10.58 3.08
CA LEU A 357 11.70 10.16 3.58
C LEU A 357 12.73 10.07 2.45
N ILE A 358 12.38 9.42 1.34
CA ILE A 358 13.25 9.37 0.15
C ILE A 358 13.54 10.77 -0.38
N SER A 359 12.56 11.67 -0.38
CA SER A 359 12.72 13.05 -0.84
C SER A 359 13.52 13.92 0.14
N GLY A 360 13.64 13.51 1.41
CA GLY A 360 14.32 14.27 2.46
C GLY A 360 13.55 15.51 2.90
N ILE A 361 12.21 15.48 2.81
CA ILE A 361 11.35 16.60 3.20
C ILE A 361 10.70 16.34 4.57
N PRO A 362 10.79 17.29 5.52
CA PRO A 362 10.03 17.31 6.77
C PRO A 362 8.52 17.02 6.61
N ILE A 363 7.98 16.18 7.49
CA ILE A 363 6.60 15.67 7.42
C ILE A 363 5.73 16.30 8.52
N LEU A 364 4.62 16.92 8.16
CA LEU A 364 3.56 17.29 9.09
C LEU A 364 2.36 16.37 8.86
N LEU A 365 2.14 15.46 9.80
CA LEU A 365 1.01 14.54 9.76
C LEU A 365 -0.27 15.24 10.24
N ASN A 366 -1.30 15.28 9.40
CA ASN A 366 -2.57 15.97 9.68
C ASN A 366 -3.77 15.07 9.99
N GLY A 367 -3.52 13.77 10.15
CA GLY A 367 -4.54 12.78 10.43
C GLY A 367 -4.07 11.38 10.04
N ASN A 368 -4.93 10.40 10.19
CA ASN A 368 -4.63 8.99 9.92
C ASN A 368 -5.94 8.23 9.71
N VAL A 369 -5.86 7.10 9.01
CA VAL A 369 -6.90 6.07 9.09
C VAL A 369 -6.77 5.36 10.46
N PRO A 370 -7.84 5.30 11.28
CA PRO A 370 -7.81 4.63 12.57
C PRO A 370 -7.33 3.18 12.47
N CYS A 371 -6.59 2.72 13.48
CA CYS A 371 -5.90 1.44 13.60
C CYS A 371 -4.82 1.16 12.54
N GLN A 372 -5.09 1.38 11.25
CA GLN A 372 -4.18 1.06 10.15
C GLN A 372 -2.97 2.01 10.07
N GLU A 373 -3.19 3.31 10.28
CA GLU A 373 -2.16 4.34 10.11
C GLU A 373 -1.72 4.97 11.45
N GLU A 374 -2.35 4.61 12.58
CA GLU A 374 -2.07 5.18 13.91
C GLU A 374 -0.60 5.02 14.33
N GLY A 375 -0.04 3.82 14.21
CA GLY A 375 1.35 3.54 14.56
C GLY A 375 2.38 4.16 13.61
N ASN A 376 1.96 4.72 12.46
CA ASN A 376 2.87 5.47 11.59
C ASN A 376 3.22 6.85 12.19
N ILE A 377 2.39 7.37 13.11
CA ILE A 377 2.61 8.66 13.76
C ILE A 377 3.83 8.63 14.69
N PRO A 378 3.94 7.71 15.68
CA PRO A 378 5.13 7.59 16.52
C PRO A 378 6.41 7.44 15.69
N TYR A 379 6.39 6.67 14.60
CA TYR A 379 7.57 6.52 13.75
C TYR A 379 8.10 7.87 13.22
N VAL A 380 7.22 8.77 12.79
CA VAL A 380 7.62 10.10 12.30
C VAL A 380 8.17 10.98 13.43
N ILE A 381 7.55 10.92 14.61
CA ILE A 381 7.90 11.74 15.77
C ILE A 381 9.20 11.24 16.42
N ASP A 382 9.31 9.94 16.70
CA ASP A 382 10.42 9.33 17.42
C ASP A 382 11.73 9.40 16.61
N ASN A 383 11.63 9.27 15.28
CA ASN A 383 12.76 9.50 14.37
C ASN A 383 13.05 10.98 14.12
N ARG A 384 12.24 11.90 14.68
CA ARG A 384 12.35 13.35 14.51
C ARG A 384 12.40 13.76 13.05
N VAL A 385 11.55 13.18 12.22
CA VAL A 385 11.44 13.51 10.78
C VAL A 385 10.18 14.32 10.47
N GLY A 386 9.42 14.66 11.51
CA GLY A 386 8.18 15.39 11.38
C GLY A 386 7.48 15.65 12.70
N THR A 387 6.24 16.12 12.60
CA THR A 387 5.32 16.33 13.73
C THR A 387 3.90 15.87 13.35
N PHE A 388 2.99 15.84 14.32
CA PHE A 388 1.58 15.51 14.14
C PHE A 388 0.70 16.62 14.72
N GLU A 389 -0.25 17.11 13.92
CA GLU A 389 -1.23 18.12 14.33
C GLU A 389 -2.43 18.07 13.38
N THR A 390 -3.65 17.99 13.93
CA THR A 390 -4.88 17.85 13.15
C THR A 390 -5.63 19.17 12.96
N ARG A 391 -5.35 20.18 13.79
CA ARG A 391 -6.04 21.47 13.75
C ARG A 391 -5.45 22.40 12.68
N PRO A 392 -6.23 22.85 11.68
CA PRO A 392 -5.74 23.70 10.59
C PRO A 392 -4.97 24.97 11.01
N ASP A 393 -5.40 25.65 12.06
CA ASP A 393 -4.75 26.86 12.60
C ASP A 393 -3.36 26.58 13.18
N ARG A 394 -3.23 25.44 13.87
CA ARG A 394 -1.96 24.98 14.45
C ARG A 394 -1.02 24.45 13.37
N ILE A 395 -1.54 23.73 12.37
CA ILE A 395 -0.78 23.32 11.18
C ILE A 395 -0.13 24.54 10.52
N ALA A 396 -0.91 25.58 10.25
CA ALA A 396 -0.40 26.81 9.64
C ALA A 396 0.68 27.48 10.52
N SER A 397 0.50 27.48 11.84
CA SER A 397 1.48 28.00 12.80
C SER A 397 2.80 27.23 12.79
N ILE A 398 2.75 25.89 12.69
CA ILE A 398 3.94 25.05 12.61
C ILE A 398 4.69 25.31 11.30
N ILE A 399 3.98 25.36 10.16
CA ILE A 399 4.61 25.66 8.86
C ILE A 399 5.23 27.06 8.84
N ALA A 400 4.56 28.05 9.43
CA ALA A 400 5.11 29.40 9.58
C ALA A 400 6.42 29.38 10.38
N SER A 401 6.45 28.65 11.50
CA SER A 401 7.65 28.46 12.32
C SER A 401 8.78 27.78 11.53
N TRP A 402 8.47 26.72 10.78
CA TRP A 402 9.47 25.98 9.99
C TRP A 402 10.07 26.80 8.84
N LEU A 403 9.24 27.54 8.11
CA LEU A 403 9.66 28.11 6.82
C LEU A 403 9.95 29.61 6.86
N ILE A 404 9.33 30.37 7.78
CA ILE A 404 9.31 31.84 7.74
C ILE A 404 9.84 32.44 9.05
N GLU A 405 9.21 32.09 10.17
CA GLU A 405 9.29 32.81 11.45
C GLU A 405 10.31 32.22 12.42
N GLY A 406 10.77 30.98 12.18
CA GLY A 406 11.72 30.29 13.05
C GLY A 406 13.01 31.08 13.25
N GLY A 407 13.51 31.08 14.48
CA GLY A 407 14.85 31.55 14.80
C GLY A 407 15.93 30.65 14.22
N GLU A 408 17.20 30.97 14.48
CA GLU A 408 18.34 30.21 13.98
C GLU A 408 18.29 28.73 14.39
N GLU A 409 17.95 28.46 15.65
CA GLU A 409 17.83 27.11 16.18
C GLU A 409 16.71 26.31 15.50
N GLN A 410 15.51 26.89 15.34
CA GLN A 410 14.39 26.21 14.67
C GLN A 410 14.70 25.95 13.20
N ARG A 411 15.37 26.87 12.51
CA ARG A 411 15.82 26.67 11.12
C ARG A 411 16.86 25.55 11.02
N ALA A 412 17.82 25.52 11.94
CA ALA A 412 18.83 24.46 12.00
C ALA A 412 18.17 23.09 12.23
N GLU A 413 17.20 23.01 13.14
CA GLU A 413 16.45 21.79 13.40
C GLU A 413 15.55 21.37 12.22
N PHE A 414 14.92 22.30 11.51
CA PHE A 414 14.17 22.01 10.28
C PHE A 414 15.07 21.41 9.19
N VAL A 415 16.28 21.95 9.01
CA VAL A 415 17.27 21.38 8.08
C VAL A 415 17.73 19.99 8.56
N ALA A 416 17.97 19.81 9.86
CA ALA A 416 18.35 18.52 10.43
C ALA A 416 17.24 17.47 10.25
N MET A 417 15.97 17.87 10.37
CA MET A 417 14.80 17.03 10.12
C MET A 417 14.79 16.48 8.69
N GLY A 418 15.06 17.32 7.69
CA GLY A 418 15.19 16.86 6.29
C GLY A 418 16.36 15.90 6.07
N ARG A 419 17.50 16.13 6.75
CA ARG A 419 18.66 15.21 6.70
C ARG A 419 18.33 13.85 7.30
N ARG A 420 17.65 13.81 8.46
CA ARG A 420 17.19 12.57 9.10
C ARG A 420 16.18 11.84 8.21
N ALA A 421 15.23 12.56 7.62
CA ALA A 421 14.27 12.00 6.67
C ALA A 421 15.00 11.31 5.51
N LYS A 422 15.99 12.00 4.89
CA LYS A 422 16.79 11.45 3.80
C LYS A 422 17.57 10.20 4.19
N ALA A 423 18.14 10.18 5.41
CA ALA A 423 18.90 9.05 5.92
C ALA A 423 18.04 7.79 6.14
N LEU A 424 16.76 7.97 6.48
CA LEU A 424 15.80 6.86 6.62
C LEU A 424 15.19 6.40 5.30
N GLY A 425 15.25 7.24 4.26
CA GLY A 425 14.74 6.93 2.94
C GLY A 425 15.39 5.67 2.33
N ARG A 426 14.58 4.75 1.81
CA ARG A 426 15.02 3.50 1.16
C ARG A 426 14.71 3.51 -0.34
N PRO A 427 15.35 4.37 -1.17
CA PRO A 427 15.01 4.52 -2.59
C PRO A 427 15.24 3.26 -3.43
N LYS A 428 16.09 2.33 -2.96
CA LYS A 428 16.39 1.07 -3.66
C LYS A 428 15.54 -0.12 -3.19
N ALA A 429 14.58 0.08 -2.29
CA ALA A 429 13.77 -1.00 -1.71
C ALA A 429 13.13 -1.88 -2.80
N VAL A 430 12.46 -1.25 -3.78
CA VAL A 430 11.78 -1.99 -4.86
C VAL A 430 12.73 -2.84 -5.69
N TYR A 431 13.92 -2.34 -6.01
CA TYR A 431 14.91 -3.09 -6.81
C TYR A 431 15.48 -4.26 -6.01
N ARG A 432 15.85 -4.04 -4.75
CA ARG A 432 16.37 -5.12 -3.89
C ARG A 432 15.34 -6.23 -3.67
N ILE A 433 14.07 -5.87 -3.47
CA ILE A 433 12.99 -6.86 -3.36
C ILE A 433 12.86 -7.63 -4.69
N VAL A 434 12.87 -6.94 -5.83
CA VAL A 434 12.79 -7.57 -7.15
C VAL A 434 13.97 -8.52 -7.41
N ASP A 435 15.20 -8.12 -7.07
CA ASP A 435 16.40 -8.94 -7.23
C ASP A 435 16.30 -10.22 -6.38
N ASP A 436 15.91 -10.10 -5.10
CA ASP A 436 15.72 -11.24 -4.21
C ASP A 436 14.57 -12.15 -4.68
N LEU A 437 13.47 -11.58 -5.19
CA LEU A 437 12.35 -12.35 -5.75
C LEU A 437 12.76 -13.10 -7.02
N ALA A 438 13.60 -12.51 -7.87
CA ALA A 438 14.12 -13.19 -9.06
C ALA A 438 15.00 -14.39 -8.68
N ALA A 439 15.92 -14.19 -7.72
CA ALA A 439 16.73 -15.29 -7.19
C ALA A 439 15.87 -16.42 -6.59
N LEU A 440 14.78 -16.08 -5.89
CA LEU A 440 13.83 -17.07 -5.37
C LEU A 440 13.03 -17.82 -6.45
N ALA A 441 12.83 -17.22 -7.63
CA ALA A 441 12.14 -17.85 -8.74
C ALA A 441 13.03 -18.87 -9.47
N ASP A 442 14.33 -18.60 -9.55
CA ASP A 442 15.31 -19.50 -10.21
C ASP A 442 15.66 -20.73 -9.35
N GLU A 443 15.52 -20.63 -8.01
CA GLU A 443 15.80 -21.72 -7.07
C GLU A 443 14.55 -22.08 -6.23
N PRO A 444 13.54 -22.74 -6.84
CA PRO A 444 12.31 -23.12 -6.13
C PRO A 444 12.58 -24.26 -5.15
N CYS A 445 12.80 -23.91 -3.88
CA CYS A 445 13.02 -24.86 -2.79
C CYS A 445 12.02 -24.61 -1.67
N PHE A 446 10.71 -24.72 -1.95
CA PHE A 446 9.70 -24.54 -0.90
C PHE A 446 9.91 -25.55 0.24
N ASP A 447 10.67 -25.13 1.23
CA ASP A 447 10.88 -25.81 2.48
C ASP A 447 9.87 -25.19 3.43
N PHE A 448 9.01 -26.05 3.97
CA PHE A 448 8.11 -25.67 5.04
C PHE A 448 8.98 -25.11 6.15
N GLY A 449 9.04 -23.78 6.29
CA GLY A 449 9.87 -23.13 7.30
C GLY A 449 9.72 -23.85 8.64
N PRO A 450 10.74 -23.87 9.52
CA PRO A 450 10.83 -24.82 10.65
C PRO A 450 9.59 -24.86 11.56
N ALA A 451 8.80 -23.77 11.62
CA ALA A 451 7.53 -23.67 12.36
C ALA A 451 6.31 -24.32 11.67
N ALA A 452 6.30 -24.49 10.33
CA ALA A 452 5.21 -25.16 9.62
C ALA A 452 5.11 -26.65 9.96
N ALA A 453 6.23 -27.32 10.26
CA ALA A 453 6.22 -28.66 10.83
C ALA A 453 5.47 -28.73 12.18
N ALA A 454 5.47 -27.65 12.97
CA ALA A 454 4.76 -27.56 14.25
C ALA A 454 3.26 -27.27 14.06
N LEU A 455 2.88 -26.39 13.13
CA LEU A 455 1.48 -26.15 12.75
C LEU A 455 0.82 -27.42 12.18
N LEU A 456 1.58 -28.23 11.45
CA LEU A 456 1.12 -29.53 10.93
C LEU A 456 0.95 -30.57 12.04
N ARG A 457 1.79 -30.57 13.09
CA ARG A 457 1.60 -31.43 14.28
C ARG A 457 0.34 -31.05 15.07
N GLN A 458 0.03 -29.76 15.20
CA GLN A 458 -1.20 -29.31 15.88
C GLN A 458 -2.46 -29.78 15.15
N ARG A 459 -2.47 -29.81 13.80
CA ARG A 459 -3.61 -30.30 13.03
C ARG A 459 -3.79 -31.82 13.16
N ASN A 460 -2.69 -32.58 13.15
CA ASN A 460 -2.74 -34.03 13.37
C ASN A 460 -3.15 -34.38 14.81
N GLY A 461 -2.71 -33.58 15.79
CA GLY A 461 -3.15 -33.72 17.18
C GLY A 461 -4.63 -33.40 17.38
N ALA A 462 -5.13 -32.31 16.78
CA ALA A 462 -6.54 -31.91 16.86
C ALA A 462 -7.47 -32.91 16.12
N ALA A 463 -7.05 -33.43 14.97
CA ALA A 463 -7.77 -34.48 14.24
C ALA A 463 -7.80 -35.80 15.03
N ALA A 464 -6.68 -36.20 15.63
CA ALA A 464 -6.61 -37.40 16.47
C ALA A 464 -7.47 -37.29 17.75
N THR A 465 -7.56 -36.10 18.37
CA THR A 465 -8.45 -35.87 19.50
C THR A 465 -9.94 -35.84 19.11
N ALA A 466 -10.27 -35.42 17.88
CA ALA A 466 -11.64 -35.44 17.38
C ALA A 466 -12.09 -36.86 17.01
N GLU A 467 -11.20 -37.70 16.48
CA GLU A 467 -11.46 -39.14 16.26
C GLU A 467 -11.57 -39.91 17.58
N ALA A 468 -10.71 -39.63 18.56
CA ALA A 468 -10.78 -40.26 19.88
C ALA A 468 -12.01 -39.86 20.72
N ALA A 469 -12.69 -38.75 20.39
CA ALA A 469 -13.94 -38.34 21.00
C ALA A 469 -15.19 -38.88 20.28
N ALA A 470 -15.00 -39.51 19.11
CA ALA A 470 -16.07 -40.08 18.28
C ALA A 470 -16.13 -41.61 18.31
N VAL A 471 -15.22 -42.26 19.05
CA VAL A 471 -15.20 -43.69 19.40
C VAL A 471 -15.56 -43.82 20.88
#